data_AF-A0A3N9UFD1-F1
#
_entry.id   AF-A0A3N9UFD1-F1
#
_cell.length_a   1.000
_cell.length_b   1.000
_cell.length_c   1.000
_cell.angle_alpha   90.00
_cell.angle_beta   90.00
_cell.angle_gamma   90.00
#
_symmetry.space_group_name_H-M   'P 1'
#
loop_
_entity.id
_entity.type
_entity.pdbx_description
1 polymer ?
#
loop_
_entity_poly.entity_id
_entity_poly.type
_entity_poly.pdbx_seq_one_letter_code
_entity_poly.pdbx_strand_id
1 'polypeptide(L)'
;MQKGKIFVVGFGPGDYEHITKRAVDALKESDFIIGYKTYVELIAHLVTAKSIVSTGMTEEVSRAQEAVRQAELGNVVSVISSGDAGVYGMAGLVYEVLIELGWTADTGIEVEVVPGISAINSCASLLGAPVMHDSCTISLSDHLTPWTVIEKRIEAAAMADFVVAFYNPKSGRRTRQIVEAQRILLKYRSPATPVGLVKSAYREKQQIVMTTLAEMLNHEIGMLTTVVVGNSSTFYYDNKMITPRGYQRKYTLGEEKQPLKPHQRLKKEAEPWALDQETGLAASGYEQIVAKKRVNKSALELANEALALVTGRGKEASSVQGQTKPIVNQKIESIFEIAVSPGVANKFFTPEQMRTLADVVGENGTMEYTPEHKIHLKITTEDPSFIVGRLESVGFLLAPIGDYLNLKACDFCYGEKTDAIPYAEQIQRELGGMKLPKELNIGINGCGMACYRAVFDDIGIVYRKKKFDLFIGAKPVGRTAHAAQPVAEGIEPDELVPLVTKIINEYKANAHPNERLFKYFKRVKRILSYDYHDMSCKIEVEPAPCGD
;
A
#
# COMPACT_ATOMS: atom_id res chain seq x y z
N MET A 1 -13.95 34.16 -4.00
CA MET A 1 -13.84 33.72 -2.58
C MET A 1 -12.37 33.68 -2.22
N GLN A 2 -12.03 33.89 -0.96
CA GLN A 2 -10.68 33.62 -0.46
C GLN A 2 -10.44 32.11 -0.53
N LYS A 3 -9.31 31.66 -1.10
CA LYS A 3 -8.94 30.23 -1.06
C LYS A 3 -8.58 29.87 0.38
N GLY A 4 -9.08 28.75 0.89
CA GLY A 4 -8.66 28.20 2.17
C GLY A 4 -7.28 27.54 2.08
N LYS A 5 -6.74 27.17 3.24
CA LYS A 5 -5.39 26.59 3.37
C LYS A 5 -5.36 25.52 4.46
N ILE A 6 -4.60 24.45 4.23
CA ILE A 6 -4.35 23.40 5.22
C ILE A 6 -2.87 23.45 5.64
N PHE A 7 -2.63 23.70 6.93
CA PHE A 7 -1.37 23.40 7.57
C PHE A 7 -1.42 21.98 8.14
N VAL A 8 -0.43 21.13 7.83
CA VAL A 8 -0.25 19.88 8.55
C VAL A 8 0.94 20.04 9.49
N VAL A 9 0.66 20.21 10.78
CA VAL A 9 1.62 20.77 11.75
C VAL A 9 2.19 19.68 12.65
N GLY A 10 3.50 19.42 12.51
CA GLY A 10 4.28 18.70 13.52
C GLY A 10 4.65 19.64 14.67
N PHE A 11 4.07 19.47 15.85
CA PHE A 11 4.37 20.34 17.01
C PHE A 11 5.54 19.84 17.88
N GLY A 12 6.28 18.82 17.45
CA GLY A 12 7.41 18.29 18.22
C GLY A 12 6.99 17.45 19.44
N PRO A 13 7.84 17.33 20.47
CA PRO A 13 7.58 16.41 21.59
C PRO A 13 6.45 16.87 22.51
N GLY A 14 6.02 18.13 22.47
CA GLY A 14 4.90 18.66 23.25
C GLY A 14 5.28 19.62 24.38
N ASP A 15 6.57 19.86 24.59
CA ASP A 15 7.07 21.02 25.35
C ASP A 15 7.14 22.24 24.44
N TYR A 16 6.78 23.41 24.96
CA TYR A 16 6.81 24.69 24.26
C TYR A 16 8.20 25.05 23.71
N GLU A 17 9.28 24.79 24.46
CA GLU A 17 10.66 25.11 24.04
C GLU A 17 11.13 24.27 22.83
N HIS A 18 10.41 23.19 22.52
CA HIS A 18 10.72 22.28 21.42
C HIS A 18 9.71 22.34 20.26
N ILE A 19 8.81 23.33 20.25
CA ILE A 19 7.94 23.63 19.12
C ILE A 19 8.66 24.58 18.16
N THR A 20 8.62 24.30 16.86
CA THR A 20 9.22 25.19 15.87
C THR A 20 8.45 26.51 15.79
N LYS A 21 9.16 27.62 15.55
CA LYS A 21 8.54 28.94 15.36
C LYS A 21 7.46 28.91 14.28
N ARG A 22 7.70 28.21 13.16
CA ARG A 22 6.72 28.04 12.08
C ARG A 22 5.46 27.31 12.53
N ALA A 23 5.57 26.27 13.36
CA ALA A 23 4.41 25.56 13.92
C ALA A 23 3.58 26.48 14.83
N VAL A 24 4.20 27.28 15.69
CA VAL A 24 3.50 28.27 16.52
C VAL A 24 2.77 29.31 15.66
N ASP A 25 3.38 29.76 14.57
CA ASP A 25 2.77 30.76 13.68
C ASP A 25 1.62 30.17 12.86
N ALA A 26 1.77 28.98 12.30
CA ALA A 26 0.68 28.27 11.60
C ALA A 26 -0.55 28.03 12.49
N LEU A 27 -0.35 27.68 13.77
CA LEU A 27 -1.44 27.51 14.74
C LEU A 27 -2.16 28.82 15.04
N LYS A 28 -1.47 29.96 14.99
CA LYS A 28 -2.05 31.30 15.19
C LYS A 28 -2.74 31.86 13.94
N GLU A 29 -2.25 31.49 12.75
CA GLU A 29 -2.85 31.80 11.45
C GLU A 29 -4.18 31.05 11.21
N SER A 30 -4.44 29.98 11.98
CA SER A 30 -5.55 29.06 11.71
C SER A 30 -6.88 29.46 12.35
N ASP A 31 -7.94 29.43 11.55
CA ASP A 31 -9.33 29.54 11.99
C ASP A 31 -9.78 28.28 12.76
N PHE A 32 -9.35 27.10 12.31
CA PHE A 32 -9.70 25.80 12.86
C PHE A 32 -8.46 24.99 13.23
N ILE A 33 -8.51 24.31 14.37
CA ILE A 33 -7.50 23.30 14.74
C ILE A 33 -8.18 21.94 14.86
N ILE A 34 -7.62 20.95 14.19
CA ILE A 34 -8.15 19.58 14.14
C ILE A 34 -7.06 18.61 14.61
N GLY A 35 -7.38 17.79 15.60
CA GLY A 35 -6.39 16.90 16.21
C GLY A 35 -6.96 15.87 17.16
N TYR A 36 -6.10 14.96 17.60
CA TYR A 36 -6.43 14.06 18.71
C TYR A 36 -6.48 14.86 20.02
N LYS A 37 -7.49 14.57 20.87
CA LYS A 37 -7.77 15.35 22.09
C LYS A 37 -6.55 15.62 22.99
N THR A 38 -5.70 14.63 23.24
CA THR A 38 -4.52 14.83 24.10
C THR A 38 -3.45 15.72 23.48
N TYR A 39 -3.41 15.83 22.14
CA TYR A 39 -2.49 16.73 21.44
C TYR A 39 -3.00 18.17 21.49
N VAL A 40 -4.31 18.35 21.34
CA VAL A 40 -4.99 19.63 21.54
C VAL A 40 -4.75 20.16 22.96
N GLU A 41 -4.87 19.29 23.98
CA GLU A 41 -4.63 19.64 25.39
C GLU A 41 -3.18 20.12 25.63
N LEU A 42 -2.18 19.50 25.01
CA LEU A 42 -0.77 19.91 25.13
C LEU A 42 -0.52 21.31 24.56
N ILE A 43 -1.10 21.63 23.41
CA ILE A 43 -0.90 22.93 22.74
C ILE A 43 -1.93 23.99 23.12
N ALA A 44 -2.87 23.71 24.03
CA ALA A 44 -4.03 24.57 24.31
C ALA A 44 -3.66 26.02 24.68
N HIS A 45 -2.51 26.22 25.32
CA HIS A 45 -1.96 27.53 25.69
C HIS A 45 -1.43 28.36 24.50
N LEU A 46 -1.37 27.77 23.31
CA LEU A 46 -0.89 28.38 22.05
C LEU A 46 -2.01 28.61 21.04
N VAL A 47 -3.20 28.07 21.31
CA VAL A 47 -4.34 28.10 20.40
C VAL A 47 -5.07 29.44 20.51
N THR A 48 -5.12 30.16 19.39
CA THR A 48 -5.99 31.35 19.20
C THR A 48 -7.13 31.09 18.20
N ALA A 49 -7.30 29.84 17.77
CA ALA A 49 -8.26 29.44 16.74
C ALA A 49 -9.72 29.63 17.17
N LYS A 50 -10.59 29.90 16.20
CA LYS A 50 -12.04 30.12 16.39
C LYS A 50 -12.78 28.84 16.80
N SER A 51 -12.28 27.69 16.37
CA SER A 51 -12.87 26.39 16.66
C SER A 51 -11.81 25.29 16.77
N ILE A 52 -12.09 24.31 17.63
CA ILE A 52 -11.23 23.16 17.91
C ILE A 52 -12.05 21.90 17.71
N VAL A 53 -11.71 21.09 16.70
CA VAL A 53 -12.33 19.79 16.44
C VAL A 53 -11.43 18.70 17.01
N SER A 54 -11.83 18.11 18.13
CA SER A 54 -11.11 16.99 18.74
C SER A 54 -11.88 15.68 18.57
N THR A 55 -11.22 14.68 17.98
CA THR A 55 -11.82 13.35 17.73
C THR A 55 -11.08 12.25 18.49
N GLY A 56 -11.64 11.04 18.49
CA GLY A 56 -11.06 9.85 19.11
C GLY A 56 -9.80 9.34 18.40
N MET A 57 -9.07 8.43 19.04
CA MET A 57 -7.79 7.93 18.51
C MET A 57 -7.95 7.21 17.16
N THR A 58 -9.07 6.53 16.93
CA THR A 58 -9.36 5.73 15.72
C THR A 58 -9.98 6.50 14.55
N GLU A 59 -10.15 7.82 14.68
CA GLU A 59 -10.90 8.66 13.72
C GLU A 59 -9.95 9.52 12.86
N GLU A 60 -8.84 8.92 12.41
CA GLU A 60 -7.82 9.59 11.58
C GLU A 60 -8.40 10.07 10.23
N VAL A 61 -9.12 9.21 9.52
CA VAL A 61 -9.74 9.55 8.22
C VAL A 61 -10.73 10.70 8.38
N SER A 62 -11.56 10.68 9.43
CA SER A 62 -12.53 11.74 9.71
C SER A 62 -11.87 13.09 10.02
N ARG A 63 -10.67 13.11 10.64
CA ARG A 63 -9.89 14.35 10.83
C ARG A 63 -9.42 14.93 9.49
N ALA A 64 -8.90 14.09 8.60
CA ALA A 64 -8.44 14.52 7.29
C ALA A 64 -9.61 15.04 6.42
N GLN A 65 -10.73 14.29 6.38
CA GLN A 65 -11.95 14.70 5.66
C GLN A 65 -12.52 16.04 6.17
N GLU A 66 -12.64 16.22 7.49
CA GLU A 66 -13.11 17.49 8.06
C GLU A 66 -12.14 18.64 7.77
N ALA A 67 -10.84 18.39 7.76
CA ALA A 67 -9.84 19.41 7.42
C ALA A 67 -9.96 19.91 5.97
N VAL A 68 -10.11 18.98 5.02
CA VAL A 68 -10.34 19.32 3.61
C VAL A 68 -11.65 20.09 3.47
N ARG A 69 -12.75 19.58 4.04
CA ARG A 69 -14.08 20.23 3.99
C ARG A 69 -14.06 21.67 4.53
N GLN A 70 -13.34 21.93 5.63
CA GLN A 70 -13.25 23.28 6.20
C GLN A 70 -12.39 24.22 5.34
N ALA A 71 -11.34 23.71 4.70
CA ALA A 71 -10.51 24.50 3.79
C ALA A 71 -11.21 24.76 2.43
N GLU A 72 -12.06 23.85 1.94
CA GLU A 72 -12.93 24.08 0.78
C GLU A 72 -13.94 25.22 1.02
N LEU A 73 -14.41 25.37 2.26
CA LEU A 73 -15.24 26.50 2.70
C LEU A 73 -14.47 27.83 2.82
N GLY A 74 -13.16 27.84 2.55
CA GLY A 74 -12.31 29.05 2.54
C GLY A 74 -11.58 29.34 3.85
N ASN A 75 -11.66 28.46 4.86
CA ASN A 75 -10.99 28.66 6.14
C ASN A 75 -9.51 28.25 6.11
N VAL A 76 -8.73 28.76 7.06
CA VAL A 76 -7.37 28.29 7.36
C VAL A 76 -7.43 27.23 8.45
N VAL A 77 -6.87 26.05 8.19
CA VAL A 77 -7.03 24.85 9.03
C VAL A 77 -5.68 24.26 9.41
N SER A 78 -5.43 24.07 10.71
CA SER A 78 -4.27 23.31 11.21
C SER A 78 -4.66 21.89 11.62
N VAL A 79 -4.10 20.90 10.92
CA VAL A 79 -4.18 19.48 11.29
C VAL A 79 -2.92 19.11 12.08
N ILE A 80 -3.07 18.87 13.40
CA ILE A 80 -1.92 18.73 14.30
C ILE A 80 -1.46 17.28 14.47
N SER A 81 -0.14 17.08 14.53
CA SER A 81 0.53 15.80 14.79
C SER A 81 1.63 15.97 15.84
N SER A 82 1.70 15.04 16.80
CA SER A 82 2.80 15.00 17.76
C SER A 82 4.08 14.54 17.06
N GLY A 83 5.22 15.16 17.39
CA GLY A 83 6.48 14.92 16.71
C GLY A 83 6.51 15.65 15.37
N ASP A 84 6.69 14.90 14.28
CA ASP A 84 6.65 15.42 12.92
C ASP A 84 5.39 14.92 12.17
N ALA A 85 4.79 15.76 11.33
CA ALA A 85 3.57 15.43 10.61
C ALA A 85 3.75 14.32 9.55
N GLY A 86 4.95 14.14 9.01
CA GLY A 86 5.29 13.08 8.05
C GLY A 86 5.72 11.76 8.68
N VAL A 87 6.07 11.73 9.96
CA VAL A 87 6.58 10.52 10.64
C VAL A 87 5.48 9.85 11.45
N TYR A 88 4.71 8.98 10.79
CA TYR A 88 3.51 8.31 11.34
C TYR A 88 2.45 9.32 11.85
N GLY A 89 2.39 10.49 11.21
CA GLY A 89 1.45 11.56 11.48
C GLY A 89 0.42 11.76 10.35
N MET A 90 -0.27 12.89 10.39
CA MET A 90 -1.43 13.16 9.52
C MET A 90 -1.08 13.52 8.06
N ALA A 91 0.17 13.80 7.70
CA ALA A 91 0.49 14.37 6.38
C ALA A 91 0.16 13.44 5.20
N GLY A 92 0.51 12.15 5.30
CA GLY A 92 0.19 11.17 4.27
C GLY A 92 -1.32 11.06 4.05
N LEU A 93 -2.08 10.88 5.12
CA LEU A 93 -3.53 10.73 5.07
C LEU A 93 -4.27 11.98 4.57
N VAL A 94 -3.77 13.20 4.88
CA VAL A 94 -4.31 14.43 4.31
C VAL A 94 -4.11 14.46 2.79
N TYR A 95 -2.94 14.06 2.28
CA TYR A 95 -2.73 13.94 0.84
C TYR A 95 -3.56 12.83 0.19
N GLU A 96 -3.70 11.66 0.83
CA GLU A 96 -4.54 10.56 0.34
C GLU A 96 -6.00 11.02 0.14
N VAL A 97 -6.59 11.66 1.16
CA VAL A 97 -7.97 12.20 1.07
C VAL A 97 -8.10 13.29 0.00
N LEU A 98 -7.10 14.16 -0.13
CA LEU A 98 -7.08 15.18 -1.20
C LEU A 98 -7.02 14.55 -2.60
N ILE A 99 -6.20 13.51 -2.78
CA ILE A 99 -6.06 12.78 -4.06
C ILE A 99 -7.38 12.08 -4.43
N GLU A 100 -8.06 11.42 -3.48
CA GLU A 100 -9.38 10.82 -3.70
C GLU A 100 -10.44 11.85 -4.14
N LEU A 101 -10.33 13.09 -3.67
CA LEU A 101 -11.20 14.21 -4.03
C LEU A 101 -10.75 14.94 -5.32
N GLY A 102 -9.72 14.45 -6.02
CA GLY A 102 -9.26 15.02 -7.30
C GLY A 102 -8.46 16.32 -7.16
N TRP A 103 -7.88 16.59 -5.98
CA TRP A 103 -7.03 17.75 -5.74
C TRP A 103 -5.78 17.76 -6.63
N THR A 104 -5.34 18.96 -7.03
CA THR A 104 -4.01 19.20 -7.61
C THR A 104 -3.36 20.40 -6.93
N ALA A 105 -2.03 20.44 -6.92
CA ALA A 105 -1.28 21.54 -6.31
C ALA A 105 -1.54 22.91 -6.96
N ASP A 106 -1.81 22.94 -8.28
CA ASP A 106 -2.00 24.19 -9.03
C ASP A 106 -3.40 24.78 -8.85
N THR A 107 -4.44 23.94 -8.85
CA THR A 107 -5.83 24.40 -8.86
C THR A 107 -6.51 24.34 -7.50
N GLY A 108 -6.08 23.42 -6.63
CA GLY A 108 -6.73 23.10 -5.36
C GLY A 108 -6.48 24.09 -4.23
N ILE A 109 -6.69 23.57 -3.01
CA ILE A 109 -6.37 24.21 -1.71
C ILE A 109 -4.86 24.22 -1.51
N GLU A 110 -4.33 25.28 -0.92
CA GLU A 110 -2.92 25.34 -0.53
C GLU A 110 -2.66 24.40 0.66
N VAL A 111 -1.64 23.53 0.54
CA VAL A 111 -1.25 22.59 1.61
C VAL A 111 0.20 22.84 1.98
N GLU A 112 0.46 23.11 3.26
CA GLU A 112 1.80 23.32 3.80
C GLU A 112 2.06 22.33 4.95
N VAL A 113 3.02 21.43 4.77
CA VAL A 113 3.49 20.54 5.84
C VAL A 113 4.54 21.30 6.66
N VAL A 114 4.21 21.56 7.93
CA VAL A 114 5.09 22.29 8.86
C VAL A 114 5.87 21.28 9.72
N PRO A 115 7.20 21.25 9.64
CA PRO A 115 8.01 20.22 10.28
C PRO A 115 8.11 20.39 11.81
N GLY A 116 8.23 19.27 12.50
CA GLY A 116 8.39 19.20 13.95
C GLY A 116 9.49 18.23 14.39
N ILE A 117 9.93 18.33 15.65
CA ILE A 117 10.99 17.46 16.17
C ILE A 117 10.40 16.07 16.46
N SER A 118 10.66 15.10 15.59
CA SER A 118 10.13 13.75 15.74
C SER A 118 10.67 13.02 17.00
N ALA A 119 9.97 11.97 17.40
CA ALA A 119 10.26 11.24 18.65
C ALA A 119 11.69 10.65 18.68
N ILE A 120 12.22 10.16 17.54
CA ILE A 120 13.61 9.67 17.44
C ILE A 120 14.63 10.74 17.88
N ASN A 121 14.52 11.98 17.39
CA ASN A 121 15.43 13.06 17.73
C ASN A 121 15.23 13.53 19.19
N SER A 122 13.98 13.69 19.60
CA SER A 122 13.60 14.08 20.97
C SER A 122 14.11 13.08 22.02
N CYS A 123 14.01 11.78 21.73
CA CYS A 123 14.50 10.74 22.63
C CYS A 123 16.03 10.61 22.55
N ALA A 124 16.63 10.78 21.37
CA ALA A 124 18.08 10.75 21.22
C ALA A 124 18.79 11.84 22.02
N SER A 125 18.29 13.08 22.03
CA SER A 125 18.89 14.18 22.81
C SER A 125 18.89 13.93 24.31
N LEU A 126 17.87 13.22 24.82
CA LEU A 126 17.78 12.79 26.22
C LEU A 126 18.72 11.62 26.55
N LEU A 127 18.97 10.73 25.57
CA LEU A 127 19.83 9.56 25.70
C LEU A 127 21.33 9.85 25.48
N GLY A 128 21.68 10.89 24.71
CA GLY A 128 23.06 11.23 24.33
C GLY A 128 23.23 11.43 22.82
N ALA A 129 23.91 10.50 22.16
CA ALA A 129 24.11 10.51 20.71
C ALA A 129 23.87 9.12 20.06
N PRO A 130 22.71 8.46 20.30
CA PRO A 130 22.46 7.11 19.78
C PRO A 130 22.24 7.07 18.26
N VAL A 131 21.83 8.16 17.61
CA VAL A 131 21.42 8.21 16.18
C VAL A 131 22.41 8.97 15.29
N MET A 132 23.69 9.02 15.68
CA MET A 132 24.75 9.70 14.91
C MET A 132 25.28 8.87 13.71
N HIS A 133 25.04 7.56 13.72
CA HIS A 133 25.20 6.70 12.54
C HIS A 133 23.83 6.39 11.92
N ASP A 134 23.85 5.79 10.74
CA ASP A 134 22.67 5.43 9.95
C ASP A 134 21.61 4.71 10.81
N SER A 135 20.36 5.19 10.72
CA SER A 135 19.26 4.75 11.58
C SER A 135 17.95 4.54 10.82
N CYS A 136 17.11 3.63 11.32
CA CYS A 136 15.77 3.37 10.83
C CYS A 136 14.72 3.70 11.90
N THR A 137 13.63 4.33 11.50
CA THR A 137 12.38 4.37 12.27
C THR A 137 11.46 3.23 11.83
N ILE A 138 10.90 2.49 12.78
CA ILE A 138 9.97 1.39 12.49
C ILE A 138 8.78 1.48 13.47
N SER A 139 7.56 1.64 12.96
CA SER A 139 6.36 1.48 13.78
C SER A 139 6.06 -0.01 13.99
N LEU A 140 5.75 -0.39 15.23
CA LEU A 140 5.24 -1.72 15.59
C LEU A 140 3.69 -1.77 15.62
N SER A 141 3.04 -0.83 14.92
CA SER A 141 1.59 -0.85 14.71
C SER A 141 1.25 -1.66 13.45
N ASP A 142 0.62 -2.81 13.66
CA ASP A 142 0.14 -3.72 12.62
C ASP A 142 -1.31 -3.44 12.17
N HIS A 143 -1.88 -2.31 12.58
CA HIS A 143 -3.28 -1.93 12.29
C HIS A 143 -3.54 -1.69 10.79
N LEU A 144 -2.57 -1.10 10.08
CA LEU A 144 -2.64 -0.79 8.64
C LEU A 144 -1.44 -1.38 7.87
N THR A 145 -0.64 -2.23 8.49
CA THR A 145 0.55 -2.84 7.87
C THR A 145 0.67 -4.28 8.34
N PRO A 146 0.65 -5.29 7.46
CA PRO A 146 0.79 -6.69 7.85
C PRO A 146 2.07 -6.92 8.66
N TRP A 147 1.95 -7.69 9.75
CA TRP A 147 3.08 -7.98 10.63
C TRP A 147 4.30 -8.55 9.89
N THR A 148 4.09 -9.39 8.87
CA THR A 148 5.15 -9.97 8.02
C THR A 148 6.01 -8.92 7.33
N VAL A 149 5.44 -7.77 6.94
CA VAL A 149 6.18 -6.64 6.38
C VAL A 149 6.98 -5.90 7.45
N ILE A 150 6.43 -5.79 8.67
CA ILE A 150 7.13 -5.20 9.82
C ILE A 150 8.31 -6.09 10.23
N GLU A 151 8.13 -7.40 10.34
CA GLU A 151 9.18 -8.40 10.60
C GLU A 151 10.30 -8.33 9.56
N LYS A 152 9.96 -8.29 8.25
CA LYS A 152 10.93 -8.07 7.16
C LYS A 152 11.72 -6.77 7.31
N ARG A 153 11.08 -5.66 7.72
CA ARG A 153 11.74 -4.36 7.97
C ARG A 153 12.69 -4.43 9.17
N ILE A 154 12.28 -5.09 10.26
CA ILE A 154 13.12 -5.29 11.45
C ILE A 154 14.34 -6.15 11.09
N GLU A 155 14.13 -7.26 10.39
CA GLU A 155 15.20 -8.18 9.99
C GLU A 155 16.20 -7.51 9.02
N ALA A 156 15.74 -6.72 8.06
CA ALA A 156 16.61 -5.94 7.18
C ALA A 156 17.45 -4.90 7.95
N ALA A 157 16.82 -4.14 8.86
CA ALA A 157 17.53 -3.18 9.71
C ALA A 157 18.50 -3.85 10.70
N ALA A 158 18.18 -5.07 11.15
CA ALA A 158 19.05 -5.91 11.97
C ALA A 158 20.29 -6.36 11.19
N MET A 159 20.07 -6.96 10.01
CA MET A 159 21.10 -7.50 9.12
C MET A 159 22.08 -6.43 8.61
N ALA A 160 21.59 -5.22 8.34
CA ALA A 160 22.39 -4.10 7.86
C ALA A 160 22.92 -3.17 8.98
N ASP A 161 22.84 -3.60 10.25
CA ASP A 161 23.41 -2.92 11.43
C ASP A 161 23.01 -1.43 11.62
N PHE A 162 21.76 -1.09 11.29
CA PHE A 162 21.20 0.24 11.54
C PHE A 162 20.87 0.46 13.02
N VAL A 163 21.01 1.68 13.54
CA VAL A 163 20.34 2.03 14.81
C VAL A 163 18.82 1.99 14.59
N VAL A 164 18.03 1.39 15.49
CA VAL A 164 16.58 1.22 15.27
C VAL A 164 15.79 1.97 16.33
N ALA A 165 14.91 2.88 15.91
CA ALA A 165 13.94 3.55 16.77
C ALA A 165 12.53 2.96 16.54
N PHE A 166 12.00 2.24 17.52
CA PHE A 166 10.65 1.71 17.46
C PHE A 166 9.61 2.73 17.93
N TYR A 167 8.65 3.00 17.05
CA TYR A 167 7.47 3.82 17.29
C TYR A 167 6.27 2.93 17.61
N ASN A 168 5.32 3.49 18.38
CA ASN A 168 4.10 2.81 18.83
C ASN A 168 4.36 1.40 19.43
N PRO A 169 5.43 1.18 20.23
CA PRO A 169 6.03 -0.15 20.43
C PRO A 169 5.13 -1.14 21.15
N LYS A 170 4.24 -0.66 22.03
CA LYS A 170 3.29 -1.48 22.80
C LYS A 170 1.99 -0.72 23.04
N SER A 171 0.87 -1.42 23.10
CA SER A 171 -0.43 -0.90 23.52
C SER A 171 -1.18 -1.94 24.36
N GLY A 172 -2.37 -1.59 24.89
CA GLY A 172 -3.20 -2.55 25.63
C GLY A 172 -3.64 -3.76 24.81
N ARG A 173 -3.71 -3.65 23.48
CA ARG A 173 -3.99 -4.77 22.55
C ARG A 173 -2.73 -5.34 21.91
N ARG A 174 -1.72 -4.50 21.60
CA ARG A 174 -0.48 -4.88 20.91
C ARG A 174 0.63 -5.09 21.93
N THR A 175 0.76 -6.31 22.46
CA THR A 175 1.71 -6.66 23.52
C THR A 175 2.87 -7.54 23.06
N ARG A 176 2.73 -8.26 21.94
CA ARG A 176 3.69 -9.27 21.45
C ARG A 176 4.70 -8.71 20.45
N GLN A 177 4.35 -7.67 19.72
CA GLN A 177 5.13 -7.08 18.62
C GLN A 177 6.55 -6.67 19.07
N ILE A 178 6.69 -6.04 20.24
CA ILE A 178 8.00 -5.67 20.80
C ILE A 178 8.84 -6.88 21.22
N VAL A 179 8.20 -7.99 21.60
CA VAL A 179 8.89 -9.25 21.96
C VAL A 179 9.45 -9.94 20.72
N GLU A 180 8.65 -10.01 19.65
CA GLU A 180 9.12 -10.55 18.37
C GLU A 180 10.21 -9.65 17.76
N ALA A 181 10.08 -8.32 17.86
CA ALA A 181 11.11 -7.38 17.43
C ALA A 181 12.45 -7.60 18.16
N GLN A 182 12.42 -7.80 19.49
CA GLN A 182 13.60 -8.18 20.28
C GLN A 182 14.18 -9.53 19.79
N ARG A 183 13.33 -10.54 19.59
CA ARG A 183 13.75 -11.88 19.11
C ARG A 183 14.45 -11.81 17.75
N ILE A 184 13.94 -11.00 16.82
CA ILE A 184 14.55 -10.81 15.49
C ILE A 184 15.91 -10.12 15.62
N LEU A 185 15.99 -9.01 16.37
CA LEU A 185 17.24 -8.28 16.59
C LEU A 185 18.33 -9.14 17.24
N LEU A 186 17.97 -10.01 18.19
CA LEU A 186 18.88 -10.95 18.86
C LEU A 186 19.50 -12.01 17.94
N LYS A 187 18.96 -12.23 16.72
CA LYS A 187 19.62 -13.08 15.70
C LYS A 187 20.90 -12.43 15.14
N TYR A 188 20.97 -11.10 15.14
CA TYR A 188 22.01 -10.32 14.45
C TYR A 188 22.88 -9.48 15.41
N ARG A 189 22.41 -9.23 16.64
CA ARG A 189 23.05 -8.32 17.61
C ARG A 189 23.38 -9.02 18.92
N SER A 190 24.37 -8.48 19.62
CA SER A 190 24.71 -8.92 20.98
C SER A 190 23.52 -8.71 21.92
N PRO A 191 23.22 -9.65 22.84
CA PRO A 191 22.25 -9.41 23.91
C PRO A 191 22.60 -8.18 24.78
N ALA A 192 23.89 -7.83 24.86
CA ALA A 192 24.38 -6.65 25.59
C ALA A 192 24.30 -5.33 24.80
N THR A 193 23.74 -5.33 23.58
CA THR A 193 23.59 -4.10 22.77
C THR A 193 22.76 -3.05 23.55
N PRO A 194 23.23 -1.79 23.67
CA PRO A 194 22.53 -0.72 24.37
C PRO A 194 21.10 -0.45 23.85
N VAL A 195 20.16 -0.25 24.77
CA VAL A 195 18.77 0.13 24.48
C VAL A 195 18.32 1.27 25.40
N GLY A 196 17.90 2.39 24.81
CA GLY A 196 17.23 3.47 25.51
C GLY A 196 15.71 3.35 25.41
N LEU A 197 15.00 3.34 26.54
CA LEU A 197 13.54 3.47 26.59
C LEU A 197 13.21 4.88 27.09
N VAL A 198 12.52 5.67 26.27
CA VAL A 198 12.12 7.04 26.64
C VAL A 198 10.61 7.17 26.56
N LYS A 199 9.98 7.36 27.71
CA LYS A 199 8.53 7.54 27.88
C LYS A 199 8.24 9.03 28.07
N SER A 200 7.29 9.56 27.31
CA SER A 200 6.82 10.95 27.39
C SER A 200 7.96 11.99 27.35
N ALA A 201 8.87 11.88 26.37
CA ALA A 201 9.97 12.82 26.17
C ALA A 201 9.45 14.28 26.18
N TYR A 202 10.10 15.14 26.97
CA TYR A 202 9.73 16.54 27.19
C TYR A 202 8.25 16.75 27.56
N ARG A 203 7.76 15.97 28.53
CA ARG A 203 6.44 16.15 29.16
C ARG A 203 6.55 15.83 30.65
N GLU A 204 5.57 16.22 31.45
CA GLU A 204 5.54 16.02 32.92
C GLU A 204 5.87 14.60 33.38
N LYS A 205 5.45 13.58 32.61
CA LYS A 205 5.65 12.16 32.91
C LYS A 205 6.86 11.55 32.17
N GLN A 206 7.90 12.37 31.94
CA GLN A 206 9.13 11.92 31.31
C GLN A 206 9.83 10.85 32.16
N GLN A 207 10.19 9.74 31.53
CA GLN A 207 11.00 8.69 32.16
C GLN A 207 11.99 8.14 31.13
N ILE A 208 13.25 8.02 31.54
CA ILE A 208 14.35 7.50 30.72
C ILE A 208 14.88 6.24 31.42
N VAL A 209 15.02 5.15 30.68
CA VAL A 209 15.63 3.91 31.14
C VAL A 209 16.73 3.51 30.16
N MET A 210 17.93 3.31 30.70
CA MET A 210 19.08 2.74 29.99
C MET A 210 19.17 1.26 30.34
N THR A 211 19.15 0.39 29.33
CA THR A 211 19.05 -1.07 29.50
C THR A 211 19.72 -1.79 28.32
N THR A 212 19.64 -3.10 28.26
CA THR A 212 20.25 -3.91 27.18
C THR A 212 19.18 -4.52 26.28
N LEU A 213 19.58 -5.00 25.09
CA LEU A 213 18.70 -5.72 24.18
C LEU A 213 18.13 -6.99 24.84
N ALA A 214 18.86 -7.63 25.75
CA ALA A 214 18.35 -8.74 26.56
C ALA A 214 17.27 -8.30 27.57
N GLU A 215 17.50 -7.18 28.27
CA GLU A 215 16.73 -6.79 29.47
C GLU A 215 15.60 -5.79 29.19
N MET A 216 15.52 -5.22 27.99
CA MET A 216 14.54 -4.18 27.64
C MET A 216 13.08 -4.53 27.94
N LEU A 217 12.70 -5.82 27.90
CA LEU A 217 11.34 -6.28 28.20
C LEU A 217 11.01 -6.35 29.70
N ASN A 218 12.01 -6.24 30.59
CA ASN A 218 11.84 -6.19 32.04
C ASN A 218 11.33 -4.82 32.53
N HIS A 219 11.22 -3.84 31.63
CA HIS A 219 10.83 -2.46 31.94
C HIS A 219 9.45 -2.11 31.32
N GLU A 220 8.82 -1.05 31.84
CA GLU A 220 7.53 -0.59 31.31
C GLU A 220 7.70 0.05 29.93
N ILE A 221 7.19 -0.64 28.89
CA ILE A 221 7.05 -0.10 27.53
C ILE A 221 5.57 0.13 27.27
N GLY A 222 5.19 1.35 26.92
CA GLY A 222 3.81 1.74 26.62
C GLY A 222 3.67 2.50 25.30
N MET A 223 2.47 3.02 25.04
CA MET A 223 2.15 3.75 23.81
C MET A 223 2.93 5.08 23.68
N LEU A 224 3.27 5.69 24.82
CA LEU A 224 4.06 6.93 24.92
C LEU A 224 5.57 6.68 25.04
N THR A 225 6.03 5.44 24.87
CA THR A 225 7.44 5.06 24.89
C THR A 225 7.99 5.01 23.47
N THR A 226 9.17 5.57 23.24
CA THR A 226 10.03 5.27 22.08
C THR A 226 11.17 4.38 22.56
N VAL A 227 11.48 3.32 21.79
CA VAL A 227 12.58 2.41 22.09
C VAL A 227 13.69 2.63 21.07
N VAL A 228 14.88 3.01 21.51
CA VAL A 228 16.05 3.22 20.66
C VAL A 228 17.05 2.10 20.92
N VAL A 229 17.23 1.21 19.94
CA VAL A 229 18.19 0.09 19.98
C VAL A 229 19.45 0.47 19.20
N GLY A 230 20.60 0.40 19.88
CA GLY A 230 21.90 0.65 19.28
C GLY A 230 22.28 -0.38 18.21
N ASN A 231 23.30 -0.05 17.41
CA ASN A 231 23.93 -0.98 16.49
C ASN A 231 25.17 -1.65 17.12
N SER A 232 25.92 -2.43 16.35
CA SER A 232 27.11 -3.15 16.83
C SER A 232 28.20 -2.26 17.44
N SER A 233 28.23 -0.97 17.07
CA SER A 233 29.20 0.02 17.53
C SER A 233 28.73 0.88 18.71
N THR A 234 27.45 0.80 19.09
CA THR A 234 26.87 1.62 20.15
C THR A 234 27.34 1.14 21.53
N PHE A 235 27.73 2.08 22.39
CA PHE A 235 28.12 1.81 23.78
C PHE A 235 27.51 2.81 24.77
N TYR A 236 27.63 2.50 26.07
CA TYR A 236 27.32 3.41 27.16
C TYR A 236 28.58 4.05 27.74
N TYR A 237 28.52 5.35 28.02
CA TYR A 237 29.55 6.09 28.76
C TYR A 237 28.89 7.22 29.56
N ASP A 238 29.17 7.30 30.86
CA ASP A 238 28.65 8.33 31.78
C ASP A 238 27.14 8.64 31.60
N ASN A 239 26.30 7.60 31.71
CA ASN A 239 24.85 7.67 31.49
C ASN A 239 24.42 8.24 30.11
N LYS A 240 25.29 8.18 29.09
CA LYS A 240 24.98 8.50 27.69
C LYS A 240 25.08 7.25 26.81
N MET A 241 24.15 7.11 25.89
CA MET A 241 24.18 6.15 24.79
C MET A 241 24.85 6.82 23.58
N ILE A 242 25.93 6.24 23.09
CA ILE A 242 26.77 6.85 22.05
C ILE A 242 26.98 5.87 20.91
N THR A 243 26.62 6.27 19.69
CA THR A 243 26.92 5.53 18.46
C THR A 243 27.99 6.30 17.67
N PRO A 244 29.24 5.82 17.56
CA PRO A 244 30.33 6.54 16.90
C PRO A 244 30.06 6.84 15.42
N ARG A 245 30.46 8.04 14.95
CA ARG A 245 30.49 8.38 13.51
C ARG A 245 31.70 7.77 12.76
N GLY A 246 32.60 7.09 13.47
CA GLY A 246 33.83 6.52 12.92
C GLY A 246 35.05 7.46 12.91
N TYR A 247 34.99 8.65 13.54
CA TYR A 247 36.12 9.60 13.57
C TYR A 247 37.44 8.99 14.05
N GLN A 248 37.41 8.07 15.01
CA GLN A 248 38.60 7.37 15.52
C GLN A 248 39.37 6.56 14.45
N ARG A 249 38.77 6.29 13.29
CA ARG A 249 39.47 5.68 12.12
C ARG A 249 40.47 6.65 11.46
N LYS A 250 40.35 7.96 11.68
CA LYS A 250 41.21 9.01 11.08
C LYS A 250 41.84 9.98 12.09
N TYR A 251 41.30 10.07 13.31
CA TYR A 251 41.59 11.14 14.26
C TYR A 251 41.94 10.61 15.66
N THR A 252 43.01 11.15 16.26
CA THR A 252 43.27 11.02 17.69
C THR A 252 42.47 12.10 18.42
N LEU A 253 41.29 11.78 18.94
CA LEU A 253 40.34 12.78 19.44
C LEU A 253 40.83 13.62 20.64
N GLY A 254 41.87 13.18 21.35
CA GLY A 254 42.47 13.89 22.49
C GLY A 254 43.70 14.75 22.16
N GLU A 255 44.11 14.83 20.88
CA GLU A 255 45.34 15.53 20.47
C GLU A 255 45.04 16.70 19.53
N GLU A 256 45.66 17.86 19.79
CA GLU A 256 45.55 19.03 18.88
C GLU A 256 46.29 18.77 17.55
N LYS A 257 47.45 18.09 17.61
CA LYS A 257 48.26 17.74 16.44
C LYS A 257 47.87 16.35 15.92
N GLN A 258 47.08 16.34 14.85
CA GLN A 258 46.67 15.11 14.18
C GLN A 258 47.80 14.52 13.31
N PRO A 259 47.97 13.18 13.25
CA PRO A 259 49.10 12.54 12.56
C PRO A 259 49.07 12.73 11.03
N LEU A 260 47.88 12.87 10.44
CA LEU A 260 47.70 13.14 9.02
C LEU A 260 47.35 14.62 8.78
N LYS A 261 48.06 15.26 7.84
CA LYS A 261 47.70 16.58 7.30
C LYS A 261 46.38 16.49 6.53
N PRO A 262 45.57 17.57 6.40
CA PRO A 262 44.25 17.52 5.76
C PRO A 262 44.24 16.86 4.37
N HIS A 263 45.20 17.20 3.50
CA HIS A 263 45.33 16.63 2.14
C HIS A 263 45.79 15.15 2.11
N GLN A 264 46.27 14.60 3.24
CA GLN A 264 46.64 13.19 3.35
C GLN A 264 45.47 12.33 3.84
N ARG A 265 44.48 12.92 4.53
CA ARG A 265 43.32 12.21 5.10
C ARG A 265 42.36 11.70 4.03
N LEU A 266 42.26 12.42 2.90
CA LEU A 266 41.37 12.13 1.77
C LEU A 266 42.00 11.17 0.74
N LYS A 267 43.17 10.59 1.02
CA LYS A 267 43.82 9.65 0.12
C LYS A 267 43.28 8.24 0.32
N LYS A 268 43.29 7.43 -0.73
CA LYS A 268 42.81 6.04 -0.76
C LYS A 268 43.42 5.17 0.35
N GLU A 269 44.70 5.38 0.70
CA GLU A 269 45.37 4.62 1.76
C GLU A 269 44.85 4.96 3.17
N ALA A 270 44.30 6.16 3.36
CA ALA A 270 43.69 6.62 4.62
C ALA A 270 42.17 6.37 4.68
N GLU A 271 41.54 6.04 3.54
CA GLU A 271 40.11 5.75 3.43
C GLU A 271 39.81 4.47 2.61
N PRO A 272 40.38 3.28 2.94
CA PRO A 272 40.19 2.06 2.15
C PRO A 272 38.73 1.55 2.12
N TRP A 273 37.86 2.06 2.99
CA TRP A 273 36.41 1.82 3.00
C TRP A 273 35.61 2.79 2.13
N ALA A 274 36.23 3.83 1.57
CA ALA A 274 35.57 4.72 0.62
C ALA A 274 35.43 4.01 -0.73
N LEU A 275 34.37 4.34 -1.48
CA LEU A 275 34.17 3.81 -2.82
C LEU A 275 35.22 4.38 -3.77
N ASP A 276 36.09 3.51 -4.27
CA ASP A 276 37.09 3.87 -5.26
C ASP A 276 36.40 4.25 -6.59
N GLN A 277 36.66 5.45 -7.08
CA GLN A 277 35.95 6.03 -8.22
C GLN A 277 36.34 5.43 -9.58
N GLU A 278 37.50 4.77 -9.67
CA GLU A 278 38.01 4.17 -10.92
C GLU A 278 37.62 2.68 -11.04
N THR A 279 37.62 1.95 -9.93
CA THR A 279 37.37 0.50 -9.88
C THR A 279 35.99 0.12 -9.35
N GLY A 280 35.28 1.03 -8.67
CA GLY A 280 33.99 0.75 -8.03
C GLY A 280 34.08 -0.17 -6.82
N LEU A 281 35.29 -0.41 -6.28
CA LEU A 281 35.53 -1.30 -5.14
C LEU A 281 35.69 -0.50 -3.83
N ALA A 282 35.28 -1.10 -2.72
CA ALA A 282 35.53 -0.61 -1.36
C ALA A 282 35.86 -1.81 -0.45
N ALA A 283 36.79 -1.65 0.49
CA ALA A 283 37.12 -2.70 1.46
C ALA A 283 36.19 -2.66 2.68
N SER A 284 35.81 -3.82 3.20
CA SER A 284 35.03 -4.02 4.43
C SER A 284 35.85 -3.64 5.68
N GLY A 285 35.99 -2.34 5.94
CA GLY A 285 36.70 -1.78 7.12
C GLY A 285 36.13 -2.12 8.50
N TYR A 286 35.23 -3.11 8.61
CA TYR A 286 34.65 -3.62 9.85
C TYR A 286 35.45 -4.77 10.49
N GLU A 287 36.31 -5.44 9.73
CA GLU A 287 37.04 -6.64 10.16
C GLU A 287 37.95 -6.44 11.39
N GLN A 288 38.36 -5.20 11.70
CA GLN A 288 39.25 -4.90 12.82
C GLN A 288 38.56 -4.67 14.18
N ILE A 289 37.22 -4.64 14.24
CA ILE A 289 36.49 -4.35 15.49
C ILE A 289 36.19 -5.63 16.31
N VAL A 290 36.25 -6.82 15.68
CA VAL A 290 36.03 -8.09 16.40
C VAL A 290 37.29 -8.49 17.16
N ALA A 291 37.16 -8.62 18.49
CA ALA A 291 38.26 -8.99 19.39
C ALA A 291 38.96 -10.29 18.93
N LYS A 292 40.31 -10.26 18.94
CA LYS A 292 41.18 -11.37 18.49
C LYS A 292 40.76 -12.73 19.04
N LYS A 293 40.15 -13.57 18.19
CA LYS A 293 40.02 -15.02 18.43
C LYS A 293 41.08 -15.73 17.57
N ARG A 294 42.01 -16.45 18.22
CA ARG A 294 42.97 -17.31 17.50
C ARG A 294 42.23 -18.42 16.77
N VAL A 295 42.54 -18.63 15.50
CA VAL A 295 42.03 -19.76 14.70
C VAL A 295 43.21 -20.65 14.32
N ASN A 296 43.13 -21.93 14.65
CA ASN A 296 44.03 -22.94 14.08
C ASN A 296 43.53 -23.24 12.66
N LYS A 297 44.38 -23.03 11.64
CA LYS A 297 44.12 -23.53 10.27
C LYS A 297 44.04 -25.06 10.28
N SER A 298 43.17 -25.61 9.46
CA SER A 298 43.05 -27.05 9.22
C SER A 298 44.19 -27.56 8.32
N ALA A 299 44.48 -28.86 8.39
CA ALA A 299 45.51 -29.49 7.56
C ALA A 299 45.24 -29.37 6.05
N LEU A 300 43.96 -29.27 5.64
CA LEU A 300 43.54 -29.09 4.26
C LEU A 300 43.93 -27.70 3.71
N GLU A 301 43.78 -26.65 4.54
CA GLU A 301 44.14 -25.28 4.15
C GLU A 301 45.65 -25.14 3.96
N LEU A 302 46.46 -25.73 4.85
CA LEU A 302 47.91 -25.76 4.72
C LEU A 302 48.39 -26.52 3.47
N ALA A 303 47.70 -27.61 3.09
CA ALA A 303 48.02 -28.37 1.88
C ALA A 303 47.71 -27.58 0.59
N ASN A 304 46.58 -26.88 0.54
CA ASN A 304 46.20 -26.06 -0.60
C ASN A 304 47.09 -24.80 -0.75
N GLU A 305 47.48 -24.19 0.37
CA GLU A 305 48.41 -23.05 0.41
C GLU A 305 49.81 -23.47 -0.10
N ALA A 306 50.28 -24.68 0.24
CA ALA A 306 51.53 -25.23 -0.32
C ALA A 306 51.44 -25.53 -1.83
N LEU A 307 50.31 -26.04 -2.33
CA LEU A 307 50.11 -26.35 -3.75
C LEU A 307 50.09 -25.08 -4.62
N ALA A 308 49.50 -24.00 -4.12
CA ALA A 308 49.47 -22.70 -4.79
C ALA A 308 50.86 -22.07 -4.93
N LEU A 309 51.74 -22.24 -3.93
CA LEU A 309 53.11 -21.73 -3.94
C LEU A 309 54.03 -22.46 -4.94
N VAL A 310 53.72 -23.70 -5.31
CA VAL A 310 54.52 -24.50 -6.26
C VAL A 310 54.12 -24.27 -7.72
N THR A 311 52.89 -23.85 -8.01
CA THR A 311 52.31 -23.89 -9.37
C THR A 311 52.29 -22.56 -10.12
N GLY A 312 52.66 -21.44 -9.48
CA GLY A 312 53.31 -20.30 -10.14
C GLY A 312 52.58 -19.64 -11.32
N ARG A 313 51.24 -19.60 -11.32
CA ARG A 313 50.46 -18.91 -12.38
C ARG A 313 49.30 -18.11 -11.80
N GLY A 314 49.21 -16.84 -12.17
CA GLY A 314 48.07 -15.98 -11.91
C GLY A 314 47.85 -14.98 -13.04
N LYS A 315 46.62 -14.44 -13.09
CA LYS A 315 46.13 -13.39 -14.01
C LYS A 315 45.96 -13.85 -15.48
N GLU A 316 45.05 -13.29 -16.29
CA GLU A 316 44.31 -12.02 -16.18
C GLU A 316 42.94 -12.02 -16.93
N ALA A 317 42.17 -10.94 -16.71
CA ALA A 317 40.90 -10.47 -17.31
C ALA A 317 40.61 -10.82 -18.82
N SER A 318 39.39 -10.74 -19.37
CA SER A 318 38.21 -9.89 -19.14
C SER A 318 36.97 -10.52 -19.84
N SER A 319 35.76 -9.95 -20.02
CA SER A 319 35.16 -8.61 -19.78
C SER A 319 33.62 -8.75 -19.65
N VAL A 320 32.89 -7.64 -19.41
CA VAL A 320 31.41 -7.57 -19.49
C VAL A 320 31.01 -6.25 -20.18
N GLN A 321 30.08 -6.30 -21.14
CA GLN A 321 29.44 -5.10 -21.70
C GLN A 321 28.24 -4.68 -20.85
N GLY A 322 28.17 -3.40 -20.50
CA GLY A 322 27.10 -2.85 -19.66
C GLY A 322 25.92 -2.28 -20.43
N GLN A 323 24.78 -2.17 -19.76
CA GLN A 323 23.75 -1.18 -20.07
C GLN A 323 23.25 -0.55 -18.76
N THR A 324 23.40 0.77 -18.66
CA THR A 324 22.92 1.58 -17.53
C THR A 324 21.42 1.84 -17.65
N LYS A 325 20.67 1.60 -16.56
CA LYS A 325 19.31 2.13 -16.34
C LYS A 325 19.19 2.67 -14.91
N PRO A 326 18.22 3.56 -14.63
CA PRO A 326 18.49 4.74 -13.79
C PRO A 326 18.43 4.50 -12.28
N ILE A 327 18.85 5.55 -11.57
CA ILE A 327 18.81 5.73 -10.12
C ILE A 327 17.44 5.31 -9.55
N VAL A 328 17.52 4.56 -8.44
CA VAL A 328 16.43 3.98 -7.64
C VAL A 328 15.11 4.73 -7.74
N ASN A 329 14.13 4.11 -8.39
CA ASN A 329 12.72 4.34 -8.11
C ASN A 329 12.27 3.20 -7.18
N GLN A 330 11.86 3.50 -5.94
CA GLN A 330 11.17 2.49 -5.13
C GLN A 330 9.82 2.23 -5.80
N LYS A 331 9.64 1.03 -6.33
CA LYS A 331 8.44 0.66 -7.04
C LYS A 331 7.32 0.32 -6.05
N ILE A 332 6.13 0.81 -6.37
CA ILE A 332 4.93 0.60 -5.58
C ILE A 332 4.27 -0.69 -6.08
N GLU A 333 4.36 -1.76 -5.30
CA GLU A 333 3.54 -2.95 -5.50
C GLU A 333 2.08 -2.58 -5.25
N SER A 334 1.18 -3.00 -6.15
CA SER A 334 -0.26 -2.78 -6.02
C SER A 334 -1.03 -4.10 -6.15
N ILE A 335 -2.22 -4.16 -5.57
CA ILE A 335 -3.13 -5.31 -5.76
C ILE A 335 -3.80 -5.13 -7.13
N PHE A 336 -3.41 -5.98 -8.08
CA PHE A 336 -4.03 -6.05 -9.38
C PHE A 336 -5.16 -7.09 -9.37
N GLU A 337 -6.37 -6.67 -9.75
CA GLU A 337 -7.56 -7.51 -9.78
C GLU A 337 -8.05 -7.69 -11.22
N ILE A 338 -8.21 -8.94 -11.66
CA ILE A 338 -8.63 -9.26 -13.03
C ILE A 338 -9.46 -10.55 -13.08
N ALA A 339 -10.53 -10.55 -13.85
CA ALA A 339 -11.35 -11.73 -14.10
C ALA A 339 -10.90 -12.43 -15.40
N VAL A 340 -10.76 -13.75 -15.35
CA VAL A 340 -10.30 -14.58 -16.48
C VAL A 340 -11.31 -15.67 -16.84
N SER A 341 -11.46 -15.94 -18.14
CA SER A 341 -12.31 -17.01 -18.69
C SER A 341 -11.62 -17.69 -19.88
N PRO A 342 -11.74 -19.01 -20.08
CA PRO A 342 -11.18 -19.70 -21.24
C PRO A 342 -11.99 -19.48 -22.53
N GLY A 343 -13.06 -18.67 -22.50
CA GLY A 343 -13.75 -18.16 -23.69
C GLY A 343 -15.12 -17.52 -23.40
N VAL A 344 -15.82 -17.10 -24.46
CA VAL A 344 -17.18 -16.50 -24.34
C VAL A 344 -18.25 -17.58 -24.10
N ALA A 345 -18.13 -18.68 -24.84
CA ALA A 345 -18.98 -19.86 -24.79
C ALA A 345 -18.14 -21.14 -24.50
N ASN A 346 -17.05 -21.00 -23.75
CA ASN A 346 -16.14 -22.08 -23.37
C ASN A 346 -15.80 -21.99 -21.88
N LYS A 347 -15.81 -23.14 -21.18
CA LYS A 347 -15.35 -23.30 -19.78
C LYS A 347 -14.29 -24.38 -19.61
N PHE A 348 -13.85 -25.02 -20.69
CA PHE A 348 -12.79 -26.00 -20.63
C PHE A 348 -11.44 -25.29 -20.56
N PHE A 349 -10.81 -25.35 -19.39
CA PHE A 349 -9.44 -24.91 -19.20
C PHE A 349 -8.47 -25.96 -19.75
N THR A 350 -7.49 -25.55 -20.55
CA THR A 350 -6.42 -26.46 -20.97
C THR A 350 -5.41 -26.69 -19.83
N PRO A 351 -4.62 -27.78 -19.84
CA PRO A 351 -3.54 -27.98 -18.87
C PRO A 351 -2.48 -26.86 -18.88
N GLU A 352 -2.30 -26.19 -20.03
CA GLU A 352 -1.39 -25.05 -20.18
C GLU A 352 -1.97 -23.78 -19.55
N GLN A 353 -3.26 -23.52 -19.77
CA GLN A 353 -4.00 -22.46 -19.10
C GLN A 353 -3.96 -22.62 -17.57
N MET A 354 -4.24 -23.82 -17.04
CA MET A 354 -4.21 -24.08 -15.59
C MET A 354 -2.83 -23.88 -14.96
N ARG A 355 -1.75 -24.31 -15.63
CA ARG A 355 -0.38 -24.03 -15.17
C ARG A 355 -0.08 -22.53 -15.18
N THR A 356 -0.43 -21.85 -16.27
CA THR A 356 -0.20 -20.40 -16.41
C THR A 356 -0.94 -19.60 -15.34
N LEU A 357 -2.16 -19.99 -14.94
CA LEU A 357 -2.85 -19.36 -13.80
C LEU A 357 -2.06 -19.52 -12.50
N ALA A 358 -1.59 -20.73 -12.18
CA ALA A 358 -0.80 -20.97 -10.97
C ALA A 358 0.51 -20.18 -10.98
N ASP A 359 1.22 -20.17 -12.10
CA ASP A 359 2.49 -19.45 -12.27
C ASP A 359 2.31 -17.92 -12.15
N VAL A 360 1.22 -17.38 -12.69
CA VAL A 360 0.91 -15.93 -12.72
C VAL A 360 0.41 -15.42 -11.37
N VAL A 361 -0.38 -16.22 -10.64
CA VAL A 361 -0.90 -15.87 -9.31
C VAL A 361 0.18 -16.01 -8.23
N GLY A 362 1.04 -17.03 -8.36
CA GLY A 362 2.10 -17.33 -7.40
C GLY A 362 1.60 -17.68 -5.99
N GLU A 363 2.51 -17.69 -5.02
CA GLU A 363 2.19 -18.06 -3.63
C GLU A 363 1.44 -16.99 -2.84
N ASN A 364 1.48 -15.73 -3.29
CA ASN A 364 0.93 -14.57 -2.57
C ASN A 364 -0.41 -14.05 -3.14
N GLY A 365 -0.81 -14.51 -4.33
CA GLY A 365 -2.08 -14.13 -4.94
C GLY A 365 -3.23 -15.07 -4.57
N THR A 366 -4.46 -14.70 -4.94
CA THR A 366 -5.65 -15.52 -4.73
C THR A 366 -6.43 -15.76 -6.02
N MET A 367 -7.11 -16.92 -6.09
CA MET A 367 -8.04 -17.30 -7.14
C MET A 367 -9.41 -17.60 -6.54
N GLU A 368 -10.45 -16.93 -7.03
CA GLU A 368 -11.84 -17.14 -6.62
C GLU A 368 -12.68 -17.53 -7.85
N TYR A 369 -13.42 -18.65 -7.80
CA TYR A 369 -14.32 -19.06 -8.88
C TYR A 369 -15.73 -18.50 -8.65
N THR A 370 -16.28 -17.77 -9.62
CA THR A 370 -17.46 -16.93 -9.42
C THR A 370 -18.76 -17.49 -10.02
N PRO A 371 -19.94 -17.02 -9.59
CA PRO A 371 -21.24 -17.41 -10.16
C PRO A 371 -21.41 -17.09 -11.67
N GLU A 372 -20.60 -16.18 -12.20
CA GLU A 372 -20.53 -15.81 -13.62
C GLU A 372 -19.65 -16.78 -14.43
N HIS A 373 -19.11 -17.81 -13.77
CA HIS A 373 -18.21 -18.83 -14.29
C HIS A 373 -16.86 -18.29 -14.78
N LYS A 374 -16.34 -17.28 -14.08
CA LYS A 374 -14.99 -16.74 -14.26
C LYS A 374 -14.11 -17.12 -13.07
N ILE A 375 -12.79 -16.98 -13.23
CA ILE A 375 -11.86 -16.98 -12.10
C ILE A 375 -11.43 -15.52 -11.86
N HIS A 376 -11.67 -14.99 -10.67
CA HIS A 376 -11.15 -13.70 -10.23
C HIS A 376 -9.76 -13.92 -9.63
N LEU A 377 -8.77 -13.23 -10.19
CA LEU A 377 -7.40 -13.22 -9.71
C LEU A 377 -7.16 -11.93 -8.92
N LYS A 378 -6.55 -12.04 -7.74
CA LYS A 378 -6.00 -10.90 -7.00
C LYS A 378 -4.51 -11.14 -6.82
N ILE A 379 -3.67 -10.29 -7.41
CA ILE A 379 -2.23 -10.53 -7.52
C ILE A 379 -1.49 -9.25 -7.09
N THR A 380 -0.60 -9.37 -6.11
CA THR A 380 0.32 -8.27 -5.76
C THR A 380 1.42 -8.18 -6.82
N THR A 381 1.49 -7.08 -7.55
CA THR A 381 2.40 -6.93 -8.69
C THR A 381 2.91 -5.50 -8.88
N GLU A 382 4.09 -5.38 -9.48
CA GLU A 382 4.63 -4.14 -10.04
C GLU A 382 4.26 -3.95 -11.53
N ASP A 383 3.94 -5.05 -12.23
CA ASP A 383 3.75 -5.08 -13.69
C ASP A 383 2.46 -5.85 -14.06
N PRO A 384 1.30 -5.17 -14.05
CA PRO A 384 0.05 -5.71 -14.56
C PRO A 384 0.11 -6.08 -16.05
N SER A 385 0.92 -5.38 -16.85
CA SER A 385 1.01 -5.61 -18.29
C SER A 385 1.67 -6.95 -18.64
N PHE A 386 2.68 -7.35 -17.88
CA PHE A 386 3.27 -8.70 -17.98
C PHE A 386 2.23 -9.79 -17.68
N ILE A 387 1.43 -9.61 -16.62
CA ILE A 387 0.37 -10.55 -16.23
C ILE A 387 -0.70 -10.68 -17.33
N VAL A 388 -1.22 -9.55 -17.81
CA VAL A 388 -2.19 -9.49 -18.91
C VAL A 388 -1.65 -10.20 -20.15
N GLY A 389 -0.48 -9.80 -20.64
CA GLY A 389 0.11 -10.41 -21.83
C GLY A 389 0.42 -11.89 -21.67
N ARG A 390 0.77 -12.35 -20.47
CA ARG A 390 1.01 -13.78 -20.20
C ARG A 390 -0.27 -14.60 -20.23
N LEU A 391 -1.37 -14.08 -19.68
CA LEU A 391 -2.68 -14.75 -19.71
C LEU A 391 -3.28 -14.74 -21.12
N GLU A 392 -3.16 -13.64 -21.86
CA GLU A 392 -3.56 -13.55 -23.27
C GLU A 392 -2.77 -14.54 -24.15
N SER A 393 -1.48 -14.76 -23.87
CA SER A 393 -0.63 -15.68 -24.64
C SER A 393 -1.10 -17.14 -24.63
N VAL A 394 -1.93 -17.53 -23.65
CA VAL A 394 -2.56 -18.87 -23.55
C VAL A 394 -4.06 -18.84 -23.85
N GLY A 395 -4.55 -17.77 -24.48
CA GLY A 395 -5.92 -17.65 -24.99
C GLY A 395 -6.98 -17.37 -23.93
N PHE A 396 -6.63 -16.81 -22.77
CA PHE A 396 -7.65 -16.32 -21.84
C PHE A 396 -8.34 -15.06 -22.36
N LEU A 397 -9.65 -15.00 -22.16
CA LEU A 397 -10.39 -13.74 -22.18
C LEU A 397 -10.28 -13.07 -20.82
N LEU A 398 -9.89 -11.81 -20.84
CA LEU A 398 -9.69 -10.98 -19.67
C LEU A 398 -10.82 -9.95 -19.54
N ALA A 399 -11.24 -9.69 -18.30
CA ALA A 399 -12.22 -8.66 -17.99
C ALA A 399 -11.82 -7.90 -16.70
N PRO A 400 -12.00 -6.56 -16.65
CA PRO A 400 -11.79 -5.79 -15.43
C PRO A 400 -12.84 -6.12 -14.37
N ILE A 401 -12.47 -6.04 -13.09
CA ILE A 401 -13.37 -6.26 -11.95
C ILE A 401 -13.96 -4.91 -11.48
N GLY A 402 -15.25 -4.90 -11.12
CA GLY A 402 -15.97 -3.72 -10.64
C GLY A 402 -17.16 -3.34 -11.54
N ASP A 403 -17.47 -2.05 -11.62
CA ASP A 403 -18.62 -1.52 -12.38
C ASP A 403 -18.38 -1.48 -13.90
N TYR A 404 -18.32 -2.67 -14.49
CA TYR A 404 -18.05 -2.92 -15.91
C TYR A 404 -19.12 -3.80 -16.55
N LEU A 405 -19.12 -3.85 -17.89
CA LEU A 405 -19.94 -4.78 -18.67
C LEU A 405 -19.32 -6.17 -18.67
N ASN A 406 -20.11 -7.13 -18.21
CA ASN A 406 -19.82 -8.57 -18.23
C ASN A 406 -20.73 -9.28 -19.24
N LEU A 407 -20.19 -10.21 -20.02
CA LEU A 407 -20.97 -11.09 -20.90
C LEU A 407 -20.67 -12.55 -20.58
N LYS A 408 -21.70 -13.40 -20.65
CA LYS A 408 -21.59 -14.86 -20.62
C LYS A 408 -22.51 -15.48 -21.67
N ALA A 409 -22.01 -16.46 -22.42
CA ALA A 409 -22.81 -17.23 -23.37
C ALA A 409 -22.93 -18.70 -22.95
N CYS A 410 -24.00 -19.37 -23.40
CA CYS A 410 -24.23 -20.75 -23.00
C CYS A 410 -23.31 -21.74 -23.72
N ASP A 411 -22.81 -22.69 -22.94
CA ASP A 411 -21.93 -23.80 -23.31
C ASP A 411 -22.51 -25.17 -22.89
N PHE A 412 -23.64 -25.16 -22.16
CA PHE A 412 -24.21 -26.31 -21.43
C PHE A 412 -24.45 -27.57 -22.27
N CYS A 413 -24.70 -27.43 -23.56
CA CYS A 413 -24.82 -28.54 -24.52
C CYS A 413 -23.53 -28.76 -25.32
N TYR A 414 -22.35 -28.57 -24.71
CA TYR A 414 -21.03 -28.66 -25.35
C TYR A 414 -20.90 -27.84 -26.65
N GLY A 415 -21.63 -26.73 -26.75
CA GLY A 415 -21.66 -25.89 -27.94
C GLY A 415 -22.46 -26.44 -29.14
N GLU A 416 -23.21 -27.55 -29.03
CA GLU A 416 -23.99 -28.16 -30.13
C GLU A 416 -24.93 -27.21 -30.90
N LYS A 417 -25.24 -26.04 -30.33
CA LYS A 417 -26.02 -24.97 -30.97
C LYS A 417 -25.15 -23.72 -31.11
N THR A 418 -24.19 -23.81 -32.03
CA THR A 418 -23.15 -22.78 -32.28
C THR A 418 -23.68 -21.50 -32.90
N ASP A 419 -24.84 -21.51 -33.54
CA ASP A 419 -25.38 -20.39 -34.35
C ASP A 419 -25.39 -19.02 -33.63
N ALA A 420 -25.53 -18.99 -32.31
CA ALA A 420 -25.55 -17.76 -31.50
C ALA A 420 -24.16 -17.29 -31.03
N ILE A 421 -23.13 -18.14 -31.09
CA ILE A 421 -21.79 -17.86 -30.57
C ILE A 421 -21.11 -16.70 -31.30
N PRO A 422 -21.12 -16.58 -32.65
CA PRO A 422 -20.45 -15.47 -33.34
C PRO A 422 -20.95 -14.09 -32.89
N TYR A 423 -22.24 -13.95 -32.59
CA TYR A 423 -22.85 -12.72 -32.11
C TYR A 423 -22.48 -12.45 -30.65
N ALA A 424 -22.40 -13.47 -29.81
CA ALA A 424 -21.91 -13.34 -28.43
C ALA A 424 -20.44 -12.88 -28.39
N GLU A 425 -19.60 -13.45 -29.25
CA GLU A 425 -18.21 -13.00 -29.42
C GLU A 425 -18.11 -11.59 -29.98
N GLN A 426 -19.00 -11.20 -30.90
CA GLN A 426 -19.04 -9.83 -31.42
C GLN A 426 -19.39 -8.83 -30.32
N ILE A 427 -20.42 -9.09 -29.51
CA ILE A 427 -20.78 -8.23 -28.37
C ILE A 427 -19.62 -8.16 -27.35
N GLN A 428 -18.93 -9.28 -27.08
CA GLN A 428 -17.74 -9.28 -26.22
C GLN A 428 -16.59 -8.43 -26.81
N ARG A 429 -16.33 -8.51 -28.12
CA ARG A 429 -15.29 -7.70 -28.79
C ARG A 429 -15.62 -6.20 -28.83
N GLU A 430 -16.89 -5.84 -29.02
CA GLU A 430 -17.31 -4.44 -29.18
C GLU A 430 -17.56 -3.74 -27.83
N LEU A 431 -18.11 -4.45 -26.83
CA LEU A 431 -18.63 -3.86 -25.59
C LEU A 431 -18.04 -4.45 -24.30
N GLY A 432 -17.32 -5.58 -24.38
CA GLY A 432 -16.75 -6.26 -23.21
C GLY A 432 -15.80 -5.37 -22.41
N GLY A 433 -15.94 -5.35 -21.07
CA GLY A 433 -15.09 -4.52 -20.21
C GLY A 433 -15.37 -3.01 -20.29
N MET A 434 -16.46 -2.58 -20.92
CA MET A 434 -16.87 -1.16 -20.90
C MET A 434 -17.23 -0.72 -19.47
N LYS A 435 -16.65 0.39 -18.99
CA LYS A 435 -17.00 1.00 -17.69
C LYS A 435 -18.41 1.60 -17.71
N LEU A 436 -19.19 1.35 -16.66
CA LEU A 436 -20.60 1.74 -16.54
C LEU A 436 -20.91 2.36 -15.15
N PRO A 437 -22.07 3.02 -14.95
CA PRO A 437 -22.46 3.61 -13.65
C PRO A 437 -22.69 2.57 -12.54
N LYS A 438 -23.04 1.35 -12.94
CA LYS A 438 -23.03 0.13 -12.14
C LYS A 438 -22.76 -1.06 -13.06
N GLU A 439 -22.10 -2.10 -12.54
CA GLU A 439 -21.94 -3.41 -13.17
C GLU A 439 -23.22 -3.88 -13.87
N LEU A 440 -23.07 -4.38 -15.10
CA LEU A 440 -24.16 -4.85 -15.97
C LEU A 440 -23.77 -6.21 -16.57
N ASN A 441 -24.64 -7.20 -16.42
CA ASN A 441 -24.46 -8.55 -16.95
C ASN A 441 -25.32 -8.79 -18.21
N ILE A 442 -24.70 -9.34 -19.25
CA ILE A 442 -25.37 -9.82 -20.47
C ILE A 442 -25.33 -11.35 -20.49
N GLY A 443 -26.50 -11.98 -20.47
CA GLY A 443 -26.64 -13.43 -20.60
C GLY A 443 -27.12 -13.80 -22.00
N ILE A 444 -26.41 -14.70 -22.68
CA ILE A 444 -26.77 -15.17 -24.03
C ILE A 444 -27.04 -16.67 -24.03
N ASN A 445 -28.23 -17.06 -24.48
CA ASN A 445 -28.64 -18.45 -24.65
C ASN A 445 -28.82 -18.80 -26.12
N GLY A 446 -28.02 -19.74 -26.65
CA GLY A 446 -28.10 -20.26 -28.02
C GLY A 446 -29.32 -21.15 -28.33
N CYS A 447 -30.27 -21.32 -27.40
CA CYS A 447 -31.58 -21.89 -27.72
C CYS A 447 -32.68 -21.45 -26.74
N GLY A 448 -33.92 -21.52 -27.21
CA GLY A 448 -35.14 -21.20 -26.44
C GLY A 448 -35.44 -22.03 -25.19
N MET A 449 -34.58 -22.98 -24.81
CA MET A 449 -34.66 -23.63 -23.49
C MET A 449 -34.12 -22.74 -22.35
N ALA A 450 -33.34 -21.70 -22.68
CA ALA A 450 -32.81 -20.71 -21.73
C ALA A 450 -32.11 -21.28 -20.47
N CYS A 451 -31.58 -22.51 -20.53
CA CYS A 451 -30.97 -23.23 -19.39
C CYS A 451 -29.78 -22.51 -18.72
N TYR A 452 -29.27 -21.45 -19.34
CA TYR A 452 -28.13 -20.68 -18.84
C TYR A 452 -28.54 -19.39 -18.12
N ARG A 453 -29.84 -19.26 -17.81
CA ARG A 453 -30.43 -18.17 -17.02
C ARG A 453 -30.29 -16.77 -17.63
N ALA A 454 -30.14 -16.64 -18.95
CA ALA A 454 -30.05 -15.34 -19.63
C ALA A 454 -31.15 -14.34 -19.21
N VAL A 455 -32.38 -14.82 -18.99
CA VAL A 455 -33.54 -13.99 -18.57
C VAL A 455 -33.42 -13.48 -17.12
N PHE A 456 -32.41 -13.89 -16.35
CA PHE A 456 -32.09 -13.36 -15.02
C PHE A 456 -30.88 -12.42 -15.01
N ASP A 457 -30.27 -12.13 -16.15
CA ASP A 457 -29.21 -11.12 -16.30
C ASP A 457 -29.80 -9.74 -16.64
N ASP A 458 -29.05 -8.66 -16.42
CA ASP A 458 -29.51 -7.28 -16.67
C ASP A 458 -30.02 -7.10 -18.11
N ILE A 459 -29.31 -7.71 -19.09
CA ILE A 459 -29.78 -7.88 -20.47
C ILE A 459 -29.74 -9.38 -20.82
N GLY A 460 -30.91 -9.96 -21.07
CA GLY A 460 -31.06 -11.35 -21.47
C GLY A 460 -31.31 -11.49 -22.97
N ILE A 461 -30.57 -12.36 -23.64
CA ILE A 461 -30.69 -12.64 -25.08
C ILE A 461 -30.92 -14.14 -25.28
N VAL A 462 -31.99 -14.51 -25.99
CA VAL A 462 -32.35 -15.91 -26.26
C VAL A 462 -32.49 -16.14 -27.76
N TYR A 463 -31.65 -17.01 -28.32
CA TYR A 463 -31.70 -17.40 -29.73
C TYR A 463 -32.78 -18.47 -29.96
N ARG A 464 -33.66 -18.24 -30.94
CA ARG A 464 -34.74 -19.17 -31.29
C ARG A 464 -35.19 -18.96 -32.73
N LYS A 465 -35.46 -20.06 -33.46
CA LYS A 465 -35.94 -20.01 -34.86
C LYS A 465 -35.09 -19.10 -35.78
N LYS A 466 -33.76 -19.12 -35.61
CA LYS A 466 -32.78 -18.27 -36.29
C LYS A 466 -32.79 -16.77 -35.97
N LYS A 467 -33.54 -16.35 -34.96
CA LYS A 467 -33.66 -14.96 -34.51
C LYS A 467 -33.38 -14.82 -33.02
N PHE A 468 -33.34 -13.60 -32.51
CA PHE A 468 -33.10 -13.31 -31.10
C PHE A 468 -34.31 -12.67 -30.41
N ASP A 469 -34.60 -13.15 -29.21
CA ASP A 469 -35.58 -12.60 -28.28
C ASP A 469 -34.81 -11.86 -27.16
N LEU A 470 -35.23 -10.64 -26.80
CA LEU A 470 -34.52 -9.70 -25.92
C LEU A 470 -35.32 -9.38 -24.66
N PHE A 471 -34.63 -9.42 -23.53
CA PHE A 471 -35.15 -9.18 -22.19
C PHE A 471 -34.28 -8.12 -21.48
N ILE A 472 -34.88 -7.20 -20.73
CA ILE A 472 -34.16 -6.14 -20.01
C ILE A 472 -34.64 -6.02 -18.56
N GLY A 473 -33.71 -5.79 -17.63
CA GLY A 473 -33.98 -5.29 -16.29
C GLY A 473 -34.25 -6.36 -15.23
N ALA A 474 -33.49 -7.45 -15.20
CA ALA A 474 -33.56 -8.40 -14.09
C ALA A 474 -32.99 -7.83 -12.78
N LYS A 475 -33.40 -8.43 -11.65
CA LYS A 475 -32.66 -8.42 -10.39
C LYS A 475 -32.31 -9.88 -10.03
N PRO A 476 -31.08 -10.37 -10.27
CA PRO A 476 -30.74 -11.79 -10.11
C PRO A 476 -30.71 -12.30 -8.67
N VAL A 477 -30.57 -11.41 -7.68
CA VAL A 477 -30.29 -11.73 -6.27
C VAL A 477 -31.07 -10.85 -5.29
N GLY A 478 -31.21 -11.31 -4.04
CA GLY A 478 -31.89 -10.59 -2.95
C GLY A 478 -33.37 -10.92 -2.81
N ARG A 479 -34.01 -10.40 -1.73
CA ARG A 479 -35.42 -10.72 -1.38
C ARG A 479 -36.45 -10.28 -2.42
N THR A 480 -36.09 -9.32 -3.29
CA THR A 480 -36.91 -8.74 -4.35
C THR A 480 -36.43 -9.13 -5.76
N ALA A 481 -35.70 -10.24 -5.87
CA ALA A 481 -35.21 -10.78 -7.14
C ALA A 481 -36.36 -11.05 -8.13
N HIS A 482 -36.12 -10.74 -9.40
CA HIS A 482 -37.08 -10.92 -10.49
C HIS A 482 -36.35 -11.09 -11.83
N ALA A 483 -37.00 -11.76 -12.78
CA ALA A 483 -36.50 -11.92 -14.13
C ALA A 483 -36.64 -10.61 -14.93
N ALA A 484 -35.82 -10.45 -15.97
CA ALA A 484 -35.92 -9.37 -16.94
C ALA A 484 -37.24 -9.45 -17.72
N GLN A 485 -37.84 -8.31 -18.03
CA GLN A 485 -39.06 -8.27 -18.84
C GLN A 485 -38.74 -8.49 -20.33
N PRO A 486 -39.57 -9.25 -21.09
CA PRO A 486 -39.44 -9.31 -22.55
C PRO A 486 -39.73 -7.94 -23.16
N VAL A 487 -38.87 -7.47 -24.06
CA VAL A 487 -39.03 -6.17 -24.73
C VAL A 487 -39.11 -6.27 -26.26
N ALA A 488 -38.55 -7.33 -26.84
CA ALA A 488 -38.65 -7.62 -28.28
C ALA A 488 -38.49 -9.13 -28.53
N GLU A 489 -39.20 -9.65 -29.53
CA GLU A 489 -39.04 -11.01 -30.04
C GLU A 489 -38.66 -10.97 -31.53
N GLY A 490 -37.92 -11.97 -31.99
CA GLY A 490 -37.66 -12.17 -33.42
C GLY A 490 -36.79 -11.09 -34.07
N ILE A 491 -35.83 -10.52 -33.33
CA ILE A 491 -34.81 -9.60 -33.84
C ILE A 491 -33.91 -10.34 -34.84
N GLU A 492 -33.64 -9.72 -35.99
CA GLU A 492 -32.73 -10.32 -36.98
C GLU A 492 -31.28 -10.32 -36.46
N PRO A 493 -30.46 -11.35 -36.80
CA PRO A 493 -29.12 -11.48 -36.23
C PRO A 493 -28.21 -10.25 -36.42
N ASP A 494 -28.30 -9.59 -37.58
CA ASP A 494 -27.52 -8.40 -37.91
C ASP A 494 -27.94 -7.14 -37.12
N GLU A 495 -29.16 -7.13 -36.58
CA GLU A 495 -29.71 -6.00 -35.81
C GLU A 495 -29.40 -6.10 -34.30
N LEU A 496 -29.06 -7.30 -33.81
CA LEU A 496 -28.86 -7.56 -32.38
C LEU A 496 -27.76 -6.67 -31.77
N VAL A 497 -26.57 -6.69 -32.35
CA VAL A 497 -25.40 -5.98 -31.78
C VAL A 497 -25.62 -4.46 -31.81
N PRO A 498 -26.06 -3.83 -32.92
CA PRO A 498 -26.44 -2.42 -32.94
C PRO A 498 -27.51 -2.04 -31.92
N LEU A 499 -28.51 -2.91 -31.67
CA LEU A 499 -29.58 -2.65 -30.70
C LEU A 499 -29.06 -2.69 -29.25
N VAL A 500 -28.32 -3.73 -28.89
CA VAL A 500 -27.70 -3.89 -27.56
C VAL A 500 -26.76 -2.72 -27.27
N THR A 501 -25.92 -2.33 -28.23
CA THR A 501 -25.03 -1.16 -28.12
C THR A 501 -25.79 0.14 -27.84
N LYS A 502 -26.95 0.37 -28.48
CA LYS A 502 -27.79 1.57 -28.21
C LYS A 502 -28.34 1.58 -26.78
N ILE A 503 -28.86 0.45 -26.31
CA ILE A 503 -29.41 0.29 -24.94
C ILE A 503 -28.34 0.61 -23.88
N ILE A 504 -27.14 0.06 -24.04
CA ILE A 504 -26.04 0.24 -23.08
C ILE A 504 -25.54 1.69 -23.07
N ASN A 505 -25.41 2.32 -24.25
CA ASN A 505 -25.02 3.72 -24.34
C ASN A 505 -26.07 4.67 -23.75
N GLU A 506 -27.37 4.39 -23.91
CA GLU A 506 -28.43 5.16 -23.27
C GLU A 506 -28.37 5.05 -21.73
N TYR A 507 -28.26 3.83 -21.20
CA TYR A 507 -28.08 3.59 -19.76
C TYR A 507 -26.83 4.30 -19.22
N LYS A 508 -25.69 4.17 -19.90
CA LYS A 508 -24.41 4.80 -19.52
C LYS A 508 -24.49 6.33 -19.47
N ALA A 509 -25.28 6.95 -20.35
CA ALA A 509 -25.43 8.40 -20.41
C ALA A 509 -26.44 8.97 -19.38
N ASN A 510 -27.45 8.18 -18.96
CA ASN A 510 -28.61 8.70 -18.22
C ASN A 510 -28.85 8.07 -16.84
N ALA A 511 -28.12 7.01 -16.47
CA ALA A 511 -28.19 6.42 -15.14
C ALA A 511 -27.38 7.22 -14.11
N HIS A 512 -27.85 7.22 -12.86
CA HIS A 512 -27.14 7.83 -11.74
C HIS A 512 -25.95 6.94 -11.29
N PRO A 513 -24.93 7.50 -10.62
CA PRO A 513 -23.85 6.70 -10.03
C PRO A 513 -24.41 5.59 -9.12
N ASN A 514 -23.88 4.38 -9.25
CA ASN A 514 -24.27 3.18 -8.49
C ASN A 514 -25.73 2.70 -8.73
N GLU A 515 -26.41 3.18 -9.78
CA GLU A 515 -27.77 2.74 -10.16
C GLU A 515 -27.73 1.51 -11.11
N ARG A 516 -28.26 0.36 -10.68
CA ARG A 516 -28.43 -0.84 -11.54
C ARG A 516 -29.43 -0.59 -12.68
N LEU A 517 -29.29 -1.30 -13.81
CA LEU A 517 -30.13 -1.15 -15.00
C LEU A 517 -31.63 -1.28 -14.73
N PHE A 518 -32.07 -2.21 -13.86
CA PHE A 518 -33.49 -2.35 -13.51
C PHE A 518 -34.03 -1.13 -12.73
N LYS A 519 -33.21 -0.50 -11.87
CA LYS A 519 -33.60 0.73 -11.14
C LYS A 519 -33.69 1.90 -12.13
N TYR A 520 -32.73 2.03 -13.04
CA TYR A 520 -32.77 2.99 -14.15
C TYR A 520 -34.07 2.84 -14.95
N PHE A 521 -34.35 1.64 -15.48
CA PHE A 521 -35.56 1.39 -16.30
C PHE A 521 -36.85 1.71 -15.53
N LYS A 522 -36.94 1.28 -14.26
CA LYS A 522 -38.07 1.60 -13.37
C LYS A 522 -38.23 3.10 -13.12
N ARG A 523 -37.14 3.88 -13.14
CA ARG A 523 -37.13 5.34 -12.98
C ARG A 523 -37.54 6.06 -14.26
N VAL A 524 -36.86 5.80 -15.39
CA VAL A 524 -37.10 6.52 -16.66
C VAL A 524 -38.38 6.08 -17.39
N LYS A 525 -38.97 4.94 -17.00
CA LYS A 525 -40.18 4.32 -17.58
C LYS A 525 -40.07 3.84 -19.03
N ARG A 526 -39.07 4.31 -19.78
CA ARG A 526 -38.81 3.92 -21.17
C ARG A 526 -37.32 3.88 -21.45
N ILE A 527 -36.88 2.85 -22.16
CA ILE A 527 -35.53 2.74 -22.75
C ILE A 527 -35.72 2.56 -24.26
N LEU A 528 -35.13 3.43 -25.08
CA LEU A 528 -35.41 3.56 -26.51
C LEU A 528 -36.94 3.63 -26.78
N SER A 529 -37.50 2.57 -27.38
CA SER A 529 -38.93 2.41 -27.66
C SER A 529 -39.65 1.43 -26.72
N TYR A 530 -38.96 0.92 -25.69
CA TYR A 530 -39.46 -0.13 -24.80
C TYR A 530 -39.95 0.45 -23.47
N ASP A 531 -41.20 0.19 -23.13
CA ASP A 531 -41.82 0.66 -21.88
C ASP A 531 -41.56 -0.30 -20.70
N TYR A 532 -41.43 0.27 -19.50
CA TYR A 532 -41.23 -0.46 -18.26
C TYR A 532 -42.54 -1.04 -17.73
N HIS A 533 -42.60 -2.36 -17.58
CA HIS A 533 -43.65 -3.07 -16.87
C HIS A 533 -43.08 -3.62 -15.55
N ASP A 534 -43.79 -3.42 -14.45
CA ASP A 534 -43.34 -3.92 -13.14
C ASP A 534 -43.66 -5.42 -12.99
N MET A 535 -42.69 -6.25 -13.38
CA MET A 535 -42.78 -7.72 -13.30
C MET A 535 -42.44 -8.27 -11.90
N SER A 536 -42.19 -7.42 -10.91
CA SER A 536 -41.84 -7.86 -9.55
C SER A 536 -43.04 -8.48 -8.83
N CYS A 537 -42.78 -9.52 -8.03
CA CYS A 537 -43.82 -10.15 -7.23
C CYS A 537 -44.25 -9.20 -6.10
N LYS A 538 -45.54 -8.84 -6.05
CA LYS A 538 -46.12 -7.95 -5.03
C LYS A 538 -46.33 -8.70 -3.69
N ILE A 539 -45.22 -9.06 -3.06
CA ILE A 539 -45.19 -9.57 -1.69
C ILE A 539 -44.73 -8.42 -0.80
N GLU A 540 -45.43 -8.16 0.30
CA GLU A 540 -44.93 -7.25 1.34
C GLU A 540 -43.76 -7.90 2.06
N VAL A 541 -42.59 -7.29 1.93
CA VAL A 541 -41.33 -7.77 2.48
C VAL A 541 -40.71 -6.63 3.28
N GLU A 542 -40.37 -6.88 4.54
CA GLU A 542 -39.69 -5.88 5.37
C GLU A 542 -38.42 -5.37 4.67
N PRO A 543 -38.20 -4.03 4.63
CA PRO A 543 -37.04 -3.46 3.96
C PRO A 543 -35.75 -3.97 4.61
N ALA A 544 -34.78 -4.39 3.78
CA ALA A 544 -33.51 -4.88 4.28
C ALA A 544 -32.72 -3.74 4.94
N PRO A 545 -31.98 -3.99 6.05
CA PRO A 545 -31.16 -2.96 6.70
C PRO A 545 -30.10 -2.31 5.80
N CYS A 546 -29.75 -2.95 4.67
CA CYS A 546 -28.83 -2.45 3.66
C CYS A 546 -29.48 -1.58 2.56
N GLY A 547 -30.80 -1.40 2.56
CA GLY A 547 -31.50 -0.46 1.66
C GLY A 547 -31.71 -0.89 0.21
N ASP A 548 -31.80 -2.20 -0.09
CA ASP A 548 -31.79 -2.73 -1.47
C ASP A 548 -32.93 -3.71 -1.83
#